data_AF-A0A9W6WA06-F1
#
_entry.id   AF-A0A9W6WA06-F1
#
_cell.length_a   1.000
_cell.length_b   1.000
_cell.length_c   1.000
_cell.angle_alpha   90.00
_cell.angle_beta   90.00
_cell.angle_gamma   90.00
#
_symmetry.space_group_name_H-M   'P 1'
#
loop_
_entity.id
_entity.type
_entity.pdbx_description
1 polymer ?
#
loop_
_entity_poly.entity_id
_entity_poly.type
_entity_poly.pdbx_seq_one_letter_code
_entity_poly.pdbx_strand_id
1 'polypeptide(L)'
;MRFADLTGADPLWDDVHREVLTPSFPPAELASPADLRAEVADGRTTGTAVLDARKRPVAAAIGRWYPAARVQLLTYLAVLDSQRGTGVGGQLLAHVVHDWIVRYRPCAILAEVEHPKAHAGSAAHGDPTARLRFYARHGGAALDLPYFQPALSAETGRLYGLVLLSLHVDPELTGLDGAGTVSGAALREFLRSYLDETEGRKCPPDEDTAALLAATDRPGGVPTFALDDPARLPLTTPPG
;
A
#
# COMPACT_ATOMS: atom_id res chain seq x y z
N MET A 1 -16.63 16.18 -9.30
CA MET A 1 -16.10 14.98 -8.63
C MET A 1 -16.49 15.06 -7.16
N ARG A 2 -17.03 13.99 -6.58
CA ARG A 2 -17.48 13.97 -5.18
C ARG A 2 -16.77 12.85 -4.45
N PHE A 3 -16.06 13.19 -3.37
CA PHE A 3 -15.50 12.22 -2.44
C PHE A 3 -16.57 11.80 -1.43
N ALA A 4 -16.55 10.52 -1.04
CA ALA A 4 -17.40 9.95 -0.01
C ALA A 4 -16.55 9.05 0.88
N ASP A 5 -16.54 9.33 2.18
CA ASP A 5 -15.88 8.47 3.16
C ASP A 5 -16.67 7.20 3.35
N LEU A 6 -15.97 6.07 3.36
CA LEU A 6 -16.52 4.75 3.59
C LEU A 6 -16.36 4.43 5.08
N THR A 7 -17.38 4.75 5.88
CA THR A 7 -17.34 4.58 7.34
C THR A 7 -18.35 3.55 7.83
N GLY A 8 -17.95 2.66 8.74
CA GLY A 8 -18.85 1.71 9.38
C GLY A 8 -19.57 0.79 8.39
N ALA A 9 -20.86 0.53 8.64
CA ALA A 9 -21.72 -0.34 7.81
C ALA A 9 -22.32 0.38 6.59
N ASP A 10 -21.59 1.31 5.97
CA ASP A 10 -22.07 2.03 4.78
C ASP A 10 -22.38 1.04 3.64
N PRO A 11 -23.61 1.02 3.08
CA PRO A 11 -23.94 0.17 1.94
C PRO A 11 -23.03 0.42 0.72
N LEU A 12 -22.39 1.60 0.63
CA LEU A 12 -21.43 1.92 -0.42
C LEU A 12 -20.21 0.99 -0.43
N TRP A 13 -19.88 0.33 0.69
CA TRP A 13 -18.79 -0.66 0.74
C TRP A 13 -18.99 -1.81 -0.25
N ASP A 14 -20.21 -2.34 -0.36
CA ASP A 14 -20.50 -3.45 -1.26
C ASP A 14 -20.41 -3.03 -2.73
N ASP A 15 -20.84 -1.81 -3.02
CA ASP A 15 -20.77 -1.24 -4.35
C ASP A 15 -19.31 -0.97 -4.75
N VAL A 16 -18.50 -0.43 -3.83
CA VAL A 16 -17.06 -0.23 -4.05
C VAL A 16 -16.35 -1.58 -4.28
N HIS A 17 -16.61 -2.57 -3.43
CA HIS A 17 -15.99 -3.89 -3.55
C HIS A 17 -16.35 -4.55 -4.89
N ARG A 18 -17.64 -4.59 -5.21
CA ARG A 18 -18.16 -5.25 -6.42
C ARG A 18 -17.80 -4.50 -7.71
N GLU A 19 -17.98 -3.18 -7.72
CA GLU A 19 -17.89 -2.40 -8.96
C GLU A 19 -16.49 -1.87 -9.23
N VAL A 20 -15.68 -1.60 -8.19
CA VAL A 20 -14.34 -1.01 -8.35
C VAL A 20 -13.22 -2.00 -8.03
N LEU A 21 -13.24 -2.66 -6.88
CA LEU A 21 -12.12 -3.53 -6.48
C LEU A 21 -12.09 -4.85 -7.25
N THR A 22 -13.21 -5.56 -7.31
CA THR A 22 -13.34 -6.87 -7.98
C THR A 22 -12.83 -6.87 -9.43
N PRO A 23 -13.13 -5.88 -10.29
CA PRO A 23 -12.58 -5.84 -11.64
C PRO A 23 -11.12 -5.34 -11.70
N SER A 24 -10.61 -4.69 -10.65
CA SER A 24 -9.27 -4.08 -10.65
C SER A 24 -8.18 -5.04 -10.18
N PHE A 25 -8.53 -6.03 -9.36
CA PHE A 25 -7.56 -6.94 -8.71
C PHE A 25 -7.91 -8.41 -8.96
N PRO A 26 -6.90 -9.29 -9.07
CA PRO A 26 -7.12 -10.73 -9.02
C PRO A 26 -7.80 -11.16 -7.70
N PRO A 27 -8.62 -12.23 -7.70
CA PRO A 27 -9.28 -12.70 -6.48
C PRO A 27 -8.34 -13.02 -5.31
N ALA A 28 -7.12 -13.48 -5.60
CA ALA A 28 -6.10 -13.79 -4.60
C ALA A 28 -5.55 -12.55 -3.86
N GLU A 29 -5.77 -11.35 -4.39
CA GLU A 29 -5.32 -10.07 -3.81
C GLU A 29 -6.45 -9.33 -3.08
N LEU A 30 -7.68 -9.84 -3.15
CA LEU A 30 -8.86 -9.22 -2.57
C LEU A 30 -9.22 -9.83 -1.23
N ALA A 31 -9.25 -9.01 -0.19
CA ALA A 31 -9.94 -9.35 1.04
C ALA A 31 -11.43 -9.60 0.78
N SER A 32 -12.02 -10.53 1.53
CA SER A 32 -13.45 -10.77 1.41
C SER A 32 -14.23 -9.54 1.88
N PRO A 33 -15.46 -9.29 1.36
CA PRO A 33 -16.30 -8.20 1.85
C PRO A 33 -16.55 -8.27 3.36
N ALA A 34 -16.63 -9.49 3.92
CA ALA A 34 -16.84 -9.69 5.35
C ALA A 34 -15.62 -9.26 6.17
N ASP A 35 -14.41 -9.60 5.72
CA ASP A 35 -13.17 -9.23 6.40
C ASP A 35 -12.96 -7.72 6.35
N LEU A 36 -13.13 -7.10 5.18
CA LEU A 36 -13.05 -5.63 5.03
C LEU A 36 -14.03 -4.91 5.96
N ARG A 37 -15.27 -5.39 6.08
CA ARG A 37 -16.26 -4.81 7.01
C ARG A 37 -15.84 -4.99 8.47
N ALA A 38 -15.28 -6.13 8.83
CA ALA A 38 -14.79 -6.37 10.18
C ALA A 38 -13.64 -5.42 10.55
N GLU A 39 -12.71 -5.21 9.61
CA GLU A 39 -11.60 -4.25 9.78
C GLU A 39 -12.06 -2.78 9.80
N VAL A 40 -13.12 -2.44 9.08
CA VAL A 40 -13.71 -1.09 9.17
C VAL A 40 -14.39 -0.90 10.53
N ALA A 41 -15.07 -1.93 11.03
CA ALA A 41 -15.73 -1.89 12.33
C ALA A 41 -14.74 -1.83 13.50
N ASP A 42 -13.54 -2.42 13.36
CA ASP A 42 -12.48 -2.32 14.36
C ASP A 42 -11.73 -0.97 14.34
N GLY A 43 -12.02 -0.13 13.34
CA GLY A 43 -11.49 1.22 13.20
C GLY A 43 -10.07 1.30 12.64
N ARG A 44 -9.46 0.17 12.26
CA ARG A 44 -8.13 0.15 11.63
C ARG A 44 -8.21 0.33 10.12
N THR A 45 -9.31 -0.01 9.46
CA THR A 45 -9.46 0.23 8.02
C THR A 45 -10.37 1.42 7.73
N THR A 46 -9.93 2.29 6.81
CA THR A 46 -10.75 3.37 6.26
C THR A 46 -10.71 3.34 4.74
N GLY A 47 -11.76 3.87 4.11
CA GLY A 47 -11.77 4.04 2.68
C GLY A 47 -12.42 5.35 2.25
N THR A 48 -12.10 5.77 1.04
CA THR A 48 -12.72 6.90 0.36
C THR A 48 -13.04 6.49 -1.06
N ALA A 49 -14.28 6.72 -1.48
CA ALA A 49 -14.72 6.53 -2.86
C ALA A 49 -14.89 7.85 -3.59
N VAL A 50 -14.71 7.81 -4.91
CA VAL A 50 -15.10 8.87 -5.83
C VAL A 50 -16.40 8.48 -6.49
N LEU A 51 -17.40 9.36 -6.42
CA LEU A 51 -18.71 9.12 -7.02
C LEU A 51 -18.90 9.89 -8.34
N ASP A 52 -19.55 9.25 -9.31
CA ASP A 52 -20.06 9.89 -10.52
C ASP A 52 -21.31 10.76 -10.24
N ALA A 53 -21.85 11.40 -11.28
CA ALA A 53 -23.05 12.23 -11.16
C ALA A 53 -24.32 11.43 -10.74
N ARG A 54 -24.30 10.11 -10.91
CA ARG A 54 -25.37 9.18 -10.50
C ARG A 54 -25.11 8.57 -9.11
N LYS A 55 -24.09 9.07 -8.39
CA LYS A 55 -23.66 8.59 -7.07
C LYS A 55 -23.10 7.16 -7.07
N ARG A 56 -22.60 6.66 -8.20
CA ARG A 56 -21.94 5.34 -8.26
C ARG A 56 -20.43 5.48 -8.09
N PRO A 57 -19.75 4.53 -7.42
CA PRO A 57 -18.32 4.58 -7.22
C PRO A 57 -17.58 4.35 -8.56
N VAL A 58 -16.60 5.20 -8.84
CA VAL A 58 -15.75 5.10 -10.03
C VAL A 58 -14.25 5.00 -9.72
N ALA A 59 -13.90 5.25 -8.47
CA ALA A 59 -12.58 5.01 -7.92
C ALA A 59 -12.69 4.82 -6.40
N ALA A 60 -11.74 4.13 -5.81
CA ALA A 60 -11.67 3.92 -4.38
C ALA A 60 -10.22 3.82 -3.90
N ALA A 61 -9.98 4.32 -2.70
CA ALA A 61 -8.75 4.16 -1.96
C ALA A 61 -9.09 3.59 -0.58
N ILE A 62 -8.39 2.54 -0.17
CA ILE A 62 -8.58 1.88 1.12
C ILE A 62 -7.22 1.83 1.80
N GLY A 63 -7.20 2.16 3.08
CA GLY A 63 -6.00 2.10 3.87
C GLY A 63 -6.23 1.49 5.25
N ARG A 64 -5.17 0.87 5.76
CA ARG A 64 -5.10 0.27 7.10
C ARG A 64 -4.12 1.02 8.00
N TRP A 65 -4.60 1.37 9.18
CA TRP A 65 -3.87 2.09 10.22
C TRP A 65 -3.23 1.13 11.21
N TYR A 66 -1.92 1.27 11.42
CA TYR A 66 -1.11 0.53 12.38
C TYR A 66 -0.68 1.48 13.51
N PRO A 67 -1.49 1.61 14.58
CA PRO A 67 -1.29 2.64 15.61
C PRO A 67 0.04 2.49 16.37
N ALA A 68 0.49 1.25 16.64
CA ALA A 68 1.73 0.99 17.37
C ALA A 68 2.96 1.50 16.61
N ALA A 69 2.98 1.34 15.29
CA ALA A 69 4.04 1.83 14.42
C ALA A 69 3.81 3.28 13.94
N ARG A 70 2.59 3.82 14.15
CA ARG A 70 2.08 5.05 13.52
C ARG A 70 2.14 5.02 11.98
N VAL A 71 1.95 3.85 11.36
CA VAL A 71 2.03 3.69 9.89
C VAL A 71 0.64 3.53 9.28
N GLN A 72 0.38 4.22 8.18
CA GLN A 72 -0.80 4.04 7.35
C GLN A 72 -0.41 3.32 6.06
N LEU A 73 -0.96 2.13 5.83
CA LEU A 73 -0.75 1.37 4.59
C LEU A 73 -1.91 1.65 3.62
N LEU A 74 -1.63 2.09 2.39
CA LEU A 74 -2.58 2.10 1.28
C LEU A 74 -2.68 0.68 0.72
N THR A 75 -3.76 -0.03 1.06
CA THR A 75 -3.97 -1.43 0.68
C THR A 75 -4.59 -1.56 -0.71
N TYR A 76 -5.50 -0.65 -1.08
CA TYR A 76 -6.11 -0.62 -2.40
C TYR A 76 -6.17 0.80 -2.95
N LEU A 77 -5.80 0.98 -4.22
CA LEU A 77 -6.10 2.17 -5.00
C LEU A 77 -6.54 1.73 -6.40
N ALA A 78 -7.81 1.97 -6.71
CA ALA A 78 -8.40 1.53 -7.97
C ALA A 78 -9.21 2.65 -8.62
N VAL A 79 -9.18 2.67 -9.95
CA VAL A 79 -9.94 3.59 -10.81
C VAL A 79 -10.49 2.76 -11.95
N LEU A 80 -11.79 2.87 -12.22
CA LEU A 80 -12.41 2.18 -13.35
C LEU A 80 -11.73 2.55 -14.67
N ASP A 81 -11.64 1.58 -15.59
CA ASP A 81 -11.00 1.76 -16.89
C ASP A 81 -11.53 2.97 -17.66
N SER A 82 -12.85 3.18 -17.62
CA SER A 82 -13.52 4.34 -18.24
C SER A 82 -13.09 5.70 -17.67
N GLN A 83 -12.45 5.72 -16.50
CA GLN A 83 -11.95 6.91 -15.81
C GLN A 83 -10.42 7.00 -15.80
N ARG A 84 -9.69 6.04 -16.38
CA ARG A 84 -8.23 6.12 -16.49
C ARG A 84 -7.83 7.31 -17.38
N GLY A 85 -6.72 7.97 -17.04
CA GLY A 85 -6.22 9.14 -17.78
C GLY A 85 -7.00 10.45 -17.55
N THR A 86 -8.06 10.45 -16.74
CA THR A 86 -8.86 11.66 -16.44
C THR A 86 -8.32 12.48 -15.26
N GLY A 87 -7.32 11.97 -14.54
CA GLY A 87 -6.76 12.58 -13.33
C GLY A 87 -7.45 12.16 -12.02
N VAL A 88 -8.55 11.39 -12.08
CA VAL A 88 -9.30 10.91 -10.91
C VAL A 88 -8.40 10.21 -9.88
N GLY A 89 -7.54 9.29 -10.30
CA GLY A 89 -6.65 8.55 -9.38
C GLY A 89 -5.66 9.46 -8.65
N GLY A 90 -5.13 10.48 -9.32
CA GLY A 90 -4.21 11.42 -8.70
C GLY A 90 -4.89 12.36 -7.71
N GLN A 91 -6.11 12.81 -8.02
CA GLN A 91 -6.92 13.61 -7.10
C GLN A 91 -7.34 12.79 -5.87
N LEU A 92 -7.71 11.52 -6.06
CA LEU A 92 -8.04 10.62 -4.96
C LEU A 92 -6.84 10.35 -4.06
N LEU A 93 -5.67 10.02 -4.63
CA LEU A 93 -4.45 9.80 -3.86
C LEU A 93 -4.08 11.04 -3.03
N ALA A 94 -4.09 12.23 -3.64
CA ALA A 94 -3.79 13.47 -2.94
C ALA A 94 -4.78 13.75 -1.80
N HIS A 95 -6.07 13.48 -2.04
CA HIS A 95 -7.12 13.64 -1.03
C HIS A 95 -6.91 12.71 0.16
N VAL A 96 -6.72 11.40 -0.06
CA VAL A 96 -6.58 10.45 1.06
C VAL A 96 -5.26 10.61 1.81
N VAL A 97 -4.16 10.93 1.12
CA VAL A 97 -2.88 11.23 1.79
C VAL A 97 -3.04 12.44 2.71
N HIS A 98 -3.69 13.51 2.24
CA HIS A 98 -3.95 14.68 3.08
C HIS A 98 -4.86 14.35 4.27
N ASP A 99 -5.97 13.65 4.04
CA ASP A 99 -6.90 13.26 5.11
C ASP A 99 -6.19 12.41 6.18
N TRP A 100 -5.44 11.40 5.77
CA TRP A 100 -4.71 10.51 6.68
C TRP A 100 -3.65 11.25 7.49
N ILE A 101 -2.94 12.22 6.89
CA ILE A 101 -2.00 13.08 7.62
C ILE A 101 -2.71 13.83 8.75
N VAL A 102 -3.85 14.45 8.46
CA VAL A 102 -4.62 15.23 9.44
C VAL A 102 -5.22 14.32 10.52
N ARG A 103 -5.78 13.18 10.11
CA ARG A 103 -6.55 12.27 10.98
C ARG A 103 -5.66 11.44 11.89
N TYR A 104 -4.59 10.85 11.36
CA TYR A 104 -3.79 9.85 12.08
C TYR A 104 -2.44 10.38 12.54
N ARG A 105 -1.95 11.49 11.96
CA ARG A 105 -0.57 11.97 12.13
C ARG A 105 0.45 10.82 11.99
N PRO A 106 0.37 10.08 10.86
CA PRO A 106 1.22 8.95 10.60
C PRO A 106 2.68 9.39 10.55
N CYS A 107 3.57 8.54 11.03
CA CYS A 107 5.00 8.72 10.83
C CYS A 107 5.39 8.38 9.38
N ALA A 108 4.64 7.48 8.73
CA ALA A 108 4.74 7.19 7.31
C ALA A 108 3.39 6.74 6.73
N ILE A 109 3.16 7.10 5.47
CA ILE A 109 2.11 6.50 4.62
C ILE A 109 2.84 5.64 3.59
N LEU A 110 2.52 4.36 3.53
CA LEU A 110 3.18 3.37 2.67
C LEU A 110 2.22 2.80 1.63
N ALA A 111 2.75 2.25 0.54
CA ALA A 111 2.00 1.45 -0.41
C ALA A 111 2.88 0.35 -1.00
N GLU A 112 2.24 -0.67 -1.56
CA GLU A 112 2.90 -1.82 -2.18
C GLU A 112 2.63 -1.80 -3.68
N VAL A 113 3.66 -2.01 -4.49
CA VAL A 113 3.52 -2.07 -5.94
C VAL A 113 4.39 -3.14 -6.56
N GLU A 114 3.87 -3.77 -7.61
CA GLU A 114 4.62 -4.72 -8.42
C GLU A 114 5.87 -4.11 -9.05
N HIS A 115 6.99 -4.83 -8.95
CA HIS A 115 8.22 -4.51 -9.64
C HIS A 115 8.13 -4.91 -11.13
N PRO A 116 8.39 -4.01 -12.10
CA PRO A 116 8.23 -4.32 -13.54
C PRO A 116 9.10 -5.45 -14.10
N LYS A 117 10.21 -5.78 -13.42
CA LYS A 117 11.05 -6.95 -13.78
C LYS A 117 10.46 -8.30 -13.32
N ALA A 118 9.59 -8.30 -12.31
CA ALA A 118 9.00 -9.53 -11.77
C ALA A 118 7.58 -9.77 -12.28
N HIS A 119 6.85 -8.70 -12.57
CA HIS A 119 5.44 -8.75 -12.92
C HIS A 119 5.20 -8.13 -14.30
N ALA A 120 4.47 -8.86 -15.14
CA ALA A 120 4.05 -8.37 -16.45
C ALA A 120 2.74 -7.59 -16.34
N GLY A 121 2.63 -6.49 -17.07
CA GLY A 121 1.37 -5.77 -17.17
C GLY A 121 0.31 -6.55 -17.94
N SER A 122 -0.96 -6.21 -17.69
CA SER A 122 -2.10 -6.74 -18.43
C SER A 122 -3.11 -5.64 -18.74
N ALA A 123 -3.98 -5.89 -19.73
CA ALA A 123 -5.07 -4.95 -20.03
C ALA A 123 -5.98 -4.74 -18.80
N ALA A 124 -6.25 -5.80 -18.04
CA ALA A 124 -7.09 -5.78 -16.85
C ALA A 124 -6.44 -5.01 -15.69
N HIS A 125 -5.22 -5.41 -15.30
CA HIS A 125 -4.60 -4.94 -14.05
C HIS A 125 -3.60 -3.78 -14.24
N GLY A 126 -3.32 -3.40 -15.50
CA GLY A 126 -2.48 -2.26 -15.86
C GLY A 126 -1.00 -2.62 -16.05
N ASP A 127 -0.18 -1.59 -16.28
CA ASP A 127 1.27 -1.68 -16.48
C ASP A 127 2.01 -1.31 -15.17
N PRO A 128 2.79 -2.23 -14.57
CA PRO A 128 3.60 -1.94 -13.38
C PRO A 128 4.52 -0.72 -13.54
N THR A 129 5.08 -0.51 -14.73
CA THR A 129 5.91 0.66 -15.02
C THR A 129 5.10 1.96 -14.97
N ALA A 130 3.88 1.93 -15.51
CA ALA A 130 2.95 3.07 -15.42
C ALA A 130 2.54 3.35 -13.97
N ARG A 131 2.41 2.31 -13.13
CA ARG A 131 2.10 2.43 -11.70
C ARG A 131 3.25 3.10 -10.93
N LEU A 132 4.49 2.72 -11.18
CA LEU A 132 5.66 3.40 -10.61
C LEU A 132 5.71 4.88 -11.02
N ARG A 133 5.53 5.18 -12.31
CA ARG A 133 5.46 6.58 -12.80
C ARG A 133 4.33 7.37 -12.16
N PHE A 134 3.18 6.72 -11.87
CA PHE A 134 2.07 7.36 -11.18
C PHE A 134 2.48 7.79 -9.77
N TYR A 135 3.00 6.88 -8.95
CA TYR A 135 3.42 7.22 -7.60
C TYR A 135 4.61 8.21 -7.57
N ALA A 136 5.55 8.11 -8.52
CA ALA A 136 6.65 9.07 -8.67
C ALA A 136 6.13 10.52 -8.82
N ARG A 137 5.12 10.74 -9.68
CA ARG A 137 4.51 12.06 -9.88
C ARG A 137 3.79 12.61 -8.65
N HIS A 138 3.44 11.72 -7.71
CA HIS A 138 2.80 12.07 -6.45
C HIS A 138 3.78 12.08 -5.27
N GLY A 139 5.09 12.18 -5.54
CA GLY A 139 6.13 12.31 -4.52
C GLY A 139 6.54 11.00 -3.87
N GLY A 140 6.11 9.86 -4.42
CA GLY A 140 6.46 8.56 -3.88
C GLY A 140 7.93 8.21 -4.07
N ALA A 141 8.49 7.49 -3.09
CA ALA A 141 9.86 6.99 -3.13
C ALA A 141 9.92 5.53 -2.62
N ALA A 142 10.68 4.67 -3.30
CA ALA A 142 10.86 3.29 -2.89
C ALA A 142 11.73 3.21 -1.63
N LEU A 143 11.40 2.33 -0.69
CA LEU A 143 12.27 1.98 0.43
C LEU A 143 13.24 0.89 -0.03
N ASP A 144 14.53 1.05 0.26
CA ASP A 144 15.55 0.05 -0.04
C ASP A 144 15.47 -1.13 0.93
N LEU A 145 14.46 -1.98 0.74
CA LEU A 145 14.15 -3.17 1.52
C LEU A 145 13.94 -4.36 0.58
N PRO A 146 14.36 -5.58 0.97
CA PRO A 146 14.01 -6.81 0.27
C PRO A 146 12.55 -7.16 0.63
N TYR A 147 11.61 -6.36 0.11
CA TYR A 147 10.21 -6.45 0.47
C TYR A 147 9.48 -7.59 -0.26
N PHE A 148 8.59 -8.25 0.48
CA PHE A 148 7.57 -9.16 -0.02
C PHE A 148 6.27 -8.86 0.73
N GLN A 149 5.13 -9.08 0.09
CA GLN A 149 3.85 -9.01 0.78
C GLN A 149 3.62 -10.34 1.53
N PRO A 150 3.16 -10.28 2.79
CA PRO A 150 2.80 -11.46 3.55
C PRO A 150 1.73 -12.30 2.85
N ALA A 151 1.66 -13.58 3.16
CA ALA A 151 0.60 -14.47 2.65
C ALA A 151 -0.78 -14.02 3.13
N LEU A 152 -1.64 -13.50 2.23
CA LEU A 152 -2.98 -13.02 2.59
C LEU A 152 -3.95 -14.14 2.99
N SER A 153 -3.68 -15.36 2.56
CA SER A 153 -4.48 -16.54 2.91
C SER A 153 -3.58 -17.77 3.03
N ALA A 154 -4.08 -18.86 3.61
CA ALA A 154 -3.32 -20.10 3.70
C ALA A 154 -3.07 -20.75 2.33
N GLU A 155 -3.92 -20.45 1.35
CA GLU A 155 -3.87 -20.95 -0.02
C GLU A 155 -2.92 -20.13 -0.91
N THR A 156 -2.61 -18.90 -0.51
CA THR A 156 -1.76 -17.98 -1.26
C THR A 156 -0.42 -17.85 -0.54
N GLY A 157 0.68 -18.11 -1.23
CA GLY A 157 2.01 -17.85 -0.68
C GLY A 157 2.28 -16.35 -0.55
N ARG A 158 3.41 -15.99 0.06
CA ARG A 158 3.95 -14.63 0.02
C ARG A 158 4.14 -14.18 -1.44
N LEU A 159 3.87 -12.91 -1.70
CA LEU A 159 4.06 -12.31 -3.02
C LEU A 159 5.41 -11.57 -3.07
N TYR A 160 6.32 -12.09 -3.89
CA TYR A 160 7.65 -11.52 -4.11
C TYR A 160 7.66 -10.57 -5.31
N GLY A 161 8.77 -9.86 -5.50
CA GLY A 161 8.93 -8.92 -6.59
C GLY A 161 8.06 -7.68 -6.41
N LEU A 162 7.84 -7.26 -5.16
CA LEU A 162 7.15 -6.03 -4.82
C LEU A 162 8.15 -4.96 -4.35
N VAL A 163 7.75 -3.71 -4.49
CA VAL A 163 8.42 -2.54 -3.94
C VAL A 163 7.51 -1.94 -2.88
N LEU A 164 8.01 -1.83 -1.66
CA LEU A 164 7.38 -1.01 -0.63
C LEU A 164 7.80 0.45 -0.85
N LEU A 165 6.84 1.33 -1.06
CA LEU A 165 7.10 2.76 -1.28
C LEU A 165 6.50 3.59 -0.17
N SER A 166 7.09 4.77 0.06
CA SER A 166 6.57 5.82 0.91
C SER A 166 5.84 6.86 0.06
N LEU A 167 4.69 7.31 0.54
CA LEU A 167 3.88 8.42 0.00
C LEU A 167 3.97 9.67 0.88
N HIS A 168 4.31 9.45 2.15
CA HIS A 168 4.55 10.48 3.14
C HIS A 168 5.52 9.90 4.18
N VAL A 169 6.45 10.73 4.64
CA VAL A 169 7.32 10.46 5.78
C VAL A 169 7.31 11.73 6.63
N ASP A 170 6.92 11.60 7.89
CA ASP A 170 6.98 12.71 8.84
C ASP A 170 8.45 13.11 9.05
N PRO A 171 8.79 14.41 9.14
CA PRO A 171 10.16 14.86 9.40
C PRO A 171 10.83 14.19 10.61
N GLU A 172 10.07 13.78 11.63
CA GLU A 172 10.55 13.02 12.79
C GLU A 172 11.19 11.68 12.42
N LEU A 173 10.86 11.11 11.25
CA LEU A 173 11.42 9.86 10.74
C LEU A 173 12.51 10.06 9.69
N THR A 174 12.97 11.28 9.46
CA THR A 174 14.18 11.48 8.63
C THR A 174 15.34 10.73 9.28
N GLY A 175 16.01 9.85 8.53
CA GLY A 175 17.15 9.11 9.06
C GLY A 175 18.31 10.03 9.47
N LEU A 176 19.29 9.47 10.20
CA LEU A 176 20.41 10.24 10.74
C LEU A 176 21.27 10.88 9.64
N ASP A 177 21.28 10.28 8.45
CA ASP A 177 22.00 10.77 7.28
C ASP A 177 21.23 11.86 6.51
N GLY A 178 20.03 12.22 6.97
CA GLY A 178 19.23 13.30 6.44
C GLY A 178 18.30 12.90 5.28
N ALA A 179 18.00 13.87 4.42
CA ALA A 179 17.04 13.73 3.33
C ALA A 179 17.37 12.52 2.45
N GLY A 180 16.37 11.67 2.19
CA GLY A 180 16.52 10.45 1.40
C GLY A 180 16.69 9.17 2.22
N THR A 181 16.58 9.24 3.56
CA THR A 181 16.54 8.07 4.44
C THR A 181 15.33 8.11 5.38
N VAL A 182 14.83 6.95 5.78
CA VAL A 182 13.71 6.77 6.72
C VAL A 182 14.19 5.99 7.94
N SER A 183 13.79 6.41 9.14
CA SER A 183 14.11 5.69 10.38
C SER A 183 13.62 4.24 10.35
N GLY A 184 14.55 3.32 10.60
CA GLY A 184 14.29 1.89 10.54
C GLY A 184 13.39 1.36 11.65
N ALA A 185 13.39 1.99 12.83
CA ALA A 185 12.66 1.47 14.00
C ALA A 185 11.14 1.41 13.78
N ALA A 186 10.56 2.46 13.21
CA ALA A 186 9.12 2.50 12.90
C ALA A 186 8.75 1.50 11.79
N LEU A 187 9.60 1.40 10.76
CA LEU A 187 9.43 0.43 9.68
C LEU A 187 9.50 -1.01 10.21
N ARG A 188 10.44 -1.30 11.10
CA ARG A 188 10.58 -2.62 11.74
C ARG A 188 9.33 -3.01 12.51
N GLU A 189 8.81 -2.10 13.34
CA GLU A 189 7.61 -2.34 14.14
C GLU A 189 6.38 -2.56 13.26
N PHE A 190 6.23 -1.77 12.20
CA PHE A 190 5.19 -1.97 11.19
C PHE A 190 5.30 -3.33 10.52
N LEU A 191 6.48 -3.67 9.96
CA LEU A 191 6.67 -4.91 9.21
C LEU A 191 6.42 -6.14 10.08
N ARG A 192 6.88 -6.13 11.34
CA ARG A 192 6.58 -7.20 12.30
C ARG A 192 5.09 -7.31 12.56
N SER A 193 4.43 -6.19 12.85
CA SER A 193 2.97 -6.18 13.11
C SER A 193 2.19 -6.68 11.90
N TYR A 194 2.59 -6.26 10.70
CA TYR A 194 1.93 -6.65 9.46
C TYR A 194 2.09 -8.14 9.14
N LEU A 195 3.30 -8.68 9.30
CA LEU A 195 3.57 -10.12 9.15
C LEU A 195 2.79 -10.94 10.18
N ASP A 196 2.82 -10.53 11.45
CA ASP A 196 2.14 -11.24 12.55
C ASP A 196 0.62 -11.28 12.35
N GLU A 197 0.01 -10.14 11.99
CA GLU A 197 -1.42 -10.03 11.76
C GLU A 197 -1.87 -10.80 10.53
N THR A 198 -1.12 -10.71 9.43
CA THR A 198 -1.54 -11.30 8.15
C THR A 198 -1.27 -12.81 8.08
N GLU A 199 -0.14 -13.29 8.59
CA GLU A 199 0.21 -14.72 8.51
C GLU A 199 -0.22 -15.53 9.74
N GLY A 200 -0.84 -14.88 10.75
CA GLY A 200 -1.35 -15.51 11.96
C GLY A 200 -0.28 -16.20 12.82
N ARG A 201 1.01 -15.89 12.59
CA ARG A 201 2.17 -16.48 13.25
C ARG A 201 3.04 -15.36 13.78
N LYS A 202 3.51 -15.47 15.03
CA LYS A 202 4.54 -14.58 15.55
C LYS A 202 5.74 -14.65 14.62
N CYS A 203 6.10 -13.49 14.07
CA CYS A 203 7.10 -13.18 13.05
C CYS A 203 7.91 -14.41 12.64
N PRO A 204 7.56 -15.04 11.50
CA PRO A 204 8.17 -16.29 11.09
C PRO A 204 9.70 -16.20 11.13
N PRO A 205 10.39 -17.18 11.74
CA PRO A 205 11.84 -17.15 11.88
C PRO A 205 12.55 -17.60 10.59
N ASP A 206 11.94 -17.36 9.42
CA ASP A 206 12.53 -17.70 8.12
C ASP A 206 13.54 -16.65 7.65
N GLU A 207 14.40 -17.07 6.71
CA GLU A 207 15.50 -16.25 6.20
C GLU A 207 15.02 -14.96 5.54
N ASP A 208 13.91 -15.01 4.80
CA ASP A 208 13.35 -13.85 4.11
C ASP A 208 12.85 -12.79 5.11
N THR A 209 12.12 -13.24 6.13
CA THR A 209 11.66 -12.38 7.23
C THR A 209 12.84 -11.78 7.99
N ALA A 210 13.85 -12.60 8.30
CA ALA A 210 15.06 -12.13 8.97
C ALA A 210 15.81 -11.09 8.12
N ALA A 211 15.92 -11.30 6.81
CA ALA A 211 16.57 -10.38 5.87
C ALA A 211 15.82 -9.04 5.76
N LEU A 212 14.48 -9.09 5.64
CA LEU A 212 13.62 -7.91 5.61
C LEU A 212 13.76 -7.07 6.89
N LEU A 213 13.70 -7.71 8.06
CA LEU A 213 13.86 -7.00 9.32
C LEU A 213 15.27 -6.48 9.53
N ALA A 214 16.30 -7.25 9.20
CA ALA A 214 17.69 -6.80 9.29
C ALA A 214 17.96 -5.59 8.37
N ALA A 215 17.31 -5.50 7.21
CA ALA A 215 17.42 -4.36 6.32
C ALA A 215 16.85 -3.05 6.92
N THR A 216 16.01 -3.13 7.97
CA THR A 216 15.57 -1.96 8.72
C THR A 216 16.60 -1.47 9.73
N ASP A 217 17.55 -2.31 10.16
CA ASP A 217 18.52 -1.98 11.23
C ASP A 217 19.77 -1.26 10.70
N ARG A 218 19.68 -0.63 9.51
CA ARG A 218 20.82 0.02 8.86
C ARG A 218 21.26 1.27 9.64
N PRO A 219 22.58 1.43 9.90
CA PRO A 219 23.12 2.70 10.39
C PRO A 219 22.73 3.82 9.43
N GLY A 220 22.20 4.93 9.94
CA GLY A 220 21.74 6.06 9.10
C GLY A 220 20.26 6.01 8.72
N GLY A 221 19.63 4.84 8.74
CA GLY A 221 18.24 4.61 8.31
C GLY A 221 18.14 3.84 6.99
N VAL A 222 16.92 3.59 6.54
CA VAL A 222 16.61 2.90 5.28
C VAL A 222 16.66 3.93 4.14
N PRO A 223 17.56 3.77 3.16
CA PRO A 223 17.61 4.64 1.98
C PRO A 223 16.31 4.60 1.17
N THR A 224 16.07 5.70 0.46
CA THR A 224 14.98 5.82 -0.50
C THR A 224 15.51 5.98 -1.93
N PHE A 225 14.78 5.44 -2.90
CA PHE A 225 15.09 5.59 -4.31
C PHE A 225 13.94 6.24 -5.07
N ALA A 226 14.30 7.04 -6.07
CA ALA A 226 13.34 7.56 -7.04
C ALA A 226 12.71 6.39 -7.82
N LEU A 227 11.40 6.49 -8.07
CA LEU A 227 10.60 5.45 -8.74
C LEU A 227 10.70 5.48 -10.27
N ASP A 228 11.41 6.46 -10.84
CA ASP A 228 11.56 6.67 -12.28
C ASP A 228 12.70 5.83 -12.90
N ASP A 229 13.55 5.21 -12.09
CA ASP A 229 14.58 4.26 -12.51
C ASP A 229 14.34 2.85 -11.92
N PRO A 230 13.50 2.01 -12.56
CA PRO A 230 13.24 0.64 -12.12
C PRO A 230 14.48 -0.26 -12.03
N ALA A 231 15.61 0.12 -12.63
CA ALA A 231 16.82 -0.69 -12.54
C ALA A 231 17.49 -0.61 -11.17
N ARG A 232 17.23 0.47 -10.42
CA ARG A 232 17.79 0.74 -9.09
C ARG A 232 16.89 0.31 -7.94
N LEU A 233 15.65 -0.10 -8.22
CA LEU A 233 14.70 -0.51 -7.20
C LEU A 233 15.10 -1.89 -6.63
N PRO A 234 14.87 -2.12 -5.34
CA PRO A 234 15.09 -3.44 -4.76
C PRO A 234 14.13 -4.45 -5.40
N LEU A 235 14.65 -5.65 -5.65
CA LEU A 235 13.89 -6.75 -6.24
C LEU A 235 14.08 -8.00 -5.38
N THR A 236 13.00 -8.50 -4.81
CA THR A 236 12.97 -9.79 -4.14
C THR A 236 12.54 -10.90 -5.09
N THR A 237 13.05 -12.10 -4.83
CA THR A 237 12.66 -13.32 -5.52
C THR A 237 12.29 -14.38 -4.49
N PRO A 238 11.37 -15.31 -4.80
CA PRO A 238 11.10 -16.44 -3.92
C PRO A 238 12.38 -17.27 -3.67
N PRO A 239 12.50 -17.93 -2.51
CA PRO A 239 13.55 -18.92 -2.28
C PRO A 239 13.43 -20.06 -3.31
N GLY A 240 14.59 -20.54 -3.79
CA GLY A 240 14.71 -21.59 -4.81
C GLY A 240 14.57 -23.01 -4.28
#